data_AF-A0A3G3HJT2-F1
#
_entry.id   AF-A0A3G3HJT2-F1
#
_cell.length_a   1.000
_cell.length_b   1.000
_cell.length_c   1.000
_cell.angle_alpha   90.00
_cell.angle_beta   90.00
_cell.angle_gamma   90.00
#
_symmetry.space_group_name_H-M   'P 1'
#
loop_
_entity.id
_entity.type
_entity.pdbx_description
1 polymer ?
#
loop_
_entity_poly.entity_id
_entity_poly.type
_entity_poly.pdbx_seq_one_letter_code
_entity_poly.pdbx_strand_id
1 'polypeptide(L)'
;MSTHLLLLYKGYELHPLVFARTFSRFDGHSRYAEGYDIAVRICRPGAIATSAASRIFRLDQSHAYSDFGIARRAARQQGKDIIDGKVSGASVIDM
;
A
#
# COMPACT_ATOMS: atom_id res chain seq x y z
N MET A 1 21.00 9.63 8.13
CA MET A 1 19.76 9.06 8.69
C MET A 1 18.61 9.58 7.85
N SER A 2 18.11 8.78 6.89
CA SER A 2 17.01 9.23 6.03
C SER A 2 15.72 9.25 6.85
N THR A 3 15.29 10.45 7.24
CA THR A 3 13.98 10.73 7.82
C THR A 3 12.93 10.55 6.73
N HIS A 4 12.72 9.31 6.28
CA HIS A 4 11.44 8.99 5.67
C HIS A 4 10.39 9.26 6.74
N LEU A 5 9.46 10.18 6.45
CA LEU A 5 8.26 10.42 7.26
C LEU A 5 7.44 9.12 7.30
N LEU A 6 7.84 8.22 8.19
CA LEU A 6 7.21 6.95 8.47
C LEU A 6 5.85 7.27 9.09
N LEU A 7 4.78 6.79 8.46
CA LEU A 7 3.46 6.89 9.07
C LEU A 7 3.39 5.82 10.16
N LEU A 8 3.50 6.22 11.41
CA LEU A 8 3.30 5.34 12.55
C LEU A 8 1.81 5.29 12.92
N TYR A 9 1.28 4.09 13.09
CA TYR A 9 -0.09 3.87 13.53
C TYR A 9 -0.16 2.68 14.49
N LYS A 10 -0.61 2.93 15.73
CA LYS A 10 -0.74 1.93 16.80
C LYS A 10 0.50 1.04 16.97
N GLY A 11 1.69 1.63 16.88
CA GLY A 11 2.95 0.91 17.04
C GLY A 11 3.45 0.21 15.77
N TYR A 12 2.78 0.35 14.63
CA TYR A 12 3.26 -0.17 13.34
C TYR A 12 3.69 0.96 12.40
N GLU A 13 4.67 0.67 11.57
CA GLU A 13 5.04 1.51 10.42
C GLU A 13 4.19 1.14 9.20
N LEU A 14 3.59 2.15 8.58
CA LEU A 14 2.81 2.02 7.35
C LEU A 14 3.58 2.60 6.17
N HIS A 15 3.90 1.72 5.22
CA HIS A 15 4.63 2.04 3.99
C HIS A 15 3.68 1.87 2.79
N PRO A 16 3.07 2.96 2.28
CA PRO A 16 2.19 2.88 1.12
C PRO A 16 3.00 2.56 -0.13
N LEU A 17 2.53 1.58 -0.90
CA LEU A 17 3.09 1.18 -2.18
C LEU A 17 2.05 1.49 -3.26
N VAL A 18 2.45 2.26 -4.27
CA VAL A 18 1.56 2.68 -5.37
C VAL A 18 2.23 2.28 -6.67
N PHE A 19 1.50 1.54 -7.51
CA PHE A 19 1.99 0.96 -8.75
C PHE A 19 1.16 1.49 -9.91
N ALA A 20 1.80 1.95 -10.98
CA ALA A 20 1.07 2.35 -12.18
C ALA A 20 0.55 1.10 -12.90
N ARG A 21 -0.74 1.09 -13.23
CA ARG A 21 -1.34 0.10 -14.13
C ARG A 21 -1.01 0.51 -15.56
N THR A 22 -0.15 -0.27 -16.20
CA THR A 22 0.14 -0.09 -17.63
C THR A 22 -1.01 -0.63 -18.46
N PHE A 23 -1.40 0.11 -19.48
CA PHE A 23 -2.42 -0.30 -20.44
C PHE A 23 -2.08 -1.68 -21.01
N SER A 24 -3.01 -2.64 -20.96
CA SER A 24 -2.82 -3.96 -21.57
C SER A 24 -2.78 -3.89 -23.10
N ARG A 25 -3.33 -2.82 -23.69
CA ARG A 25 -3.37 -2.56 -25.12
C ARG A 25 -2.71 -1.22 -25.41
N PHE A 26 -1.48 -1.26 -25.88
CA PHE A 26 -0.76 -0.09 -26.36
C PHE A 26 -1.39 0.37 -27.68
N ASP A 27 -2.24 1.40 -27.65
CA ASP A 27 -2.83 2.01 -28.85
C ASP A 27 -2.03 3.20 -29.38
N GLY A 28 -0.80 3.40 -28.89
CA GLY A 28 0.11 4.46 -29.34
C GLY A 28 -0.24 5.87 -28.85
N HIS A 29 -1.35 6.05 -28.12
CA HIS A 29 -1.82 7.38 -27.70
C HIS A 29 -1.71 7.66 -26.20
N SER A 30 -1.59 6.63 -25.35
CA SER A 30 -1.52 6.87 -23.91
C SER A 30 -0.09 6.99 -23.39
N ARG A 31 0.35 8.22 -23.13
CA ARG A 31 1.56 8.52 -22.33
C ARG A 31 1.30 8.46 -20.82
N TYR A 32 0.09 8.09 -20.41
CA TYR A 32 -0.37 8.10 -19.03
C TYR A 32 -0.55 6.67 -18.51
N ALA A 33 -0.65 6.50 -17.19
CA ALA A 33 -1.06 5.22 -16.61
C ALA A 33 -2.59 5.07 -16.73
N GLU A 34 -3.09 3.84 -16.88
CA GLU A 34 -4.55 3.56 -16.84
C GLU A 34 -5.13 3.85 -15.46
N GLY A 35 -4.25 3.84 -14.46
CA GLY A 35 -4.49 4.26 -13.10
C GLY A 35 -3.38 3.75 -12.20
N TYR A 36 -3.64 3.72 -10.91
CA TYR A 36 -2.73 3.27 -9.88
C TYR A 36 -3.37 2.20 -9.02
N ASP A 37 -2.71 1.05 -8.95
CA ASP A 37 -2.99 0.02 -7.96
C ASP A 37 -2.20 0.29 -6.69
N ILE A 38 -2.68 -0.26 -5.58
CA ILE A 38 -2.09 0.01 -4.27
C ILE A 38 -1.83 -1.26 -3.47
N ALA A 39 -0.81 -1.17 -2.64
CA ALA A 39 -0.58 -2.06 -1.52
C ALA A 39 -0.06 -1.25 -0.33
N VAL A 40 -0.06 -1.86 0.84
CA VAL A 40 0.58 -1.30 2.02
C VAL A 40 1.47 -2.34 2.66
N ARG A 41 2.72 -1.98 2.92
CA ARG A 41 3.60 -2.78 3.75
C ARG A 41 3.47 -2.29 5.19
N ILE A 42 3.10 -3.20 6.08
CA ILE A 42 3.01 -2.95 7.51
C ILE A 42 4.21 -3.61 8.16
N CYS A 43 4.89 -2.91 9.07
CA CYS A 43 6.08 -3.41 9.76
C CYS A 43 6.04 -3.08 11.24
N ARG A 44 6.67 -3.90 12.09
CA ARG A 44 7.09 -3.43 13.42
C ARG A 44 8.17 -2.35 13.26
N PRO A 45 8.28 -1.39 14.19
CA PRO A 45 9.24 -0.30 14.08
C PRO A 45 10.67 -0.83 13.99
N GLY A 46 11.45 -0.31 13.04
CA GLY A 46 12.84 -0.75 12.83
C GLY A 46 13.00 -2.14 12.19
N ALA A 47 11.91 -2.81 11.79
CA ALA A 47 11.99 -4.08 11.07
C ALA A 47 12.48 -3.86 9.62
N ILE A 48 13.42 -4.70 9.20
CA ILE A 48 13.92 -4.74 7.81
C ILE A 48 12.85 -5.37 6.92
N ALA A 49 12.74 -4.92 5.66
CA ALA A 49 11.68 -5.32 4.72
C ALA A 49 11.55 -6.83 4.42
N THR A 50 12.55 -7.63 4.79
CA THR A 50 12.59 -9.09 4.61
C THR A 50 12.36 -9.86 5.91
N SER A 51 12.09 -9.17 7.03
CA SER A 51 11.85 -9.80 8.33
C SER A 51 10.42 -10.32 8.43
N ALA A 52 10.23 -11.40 9.20
CA ALA A 52 8.90 -11.88 9.63
C ALA A 52 8.08 -10.80 10.35
N ALA A 53 8.74 -9.74 10.85
CA ALA A 53 8.10 -8.57 11.43
C ALA A 53 7.51 -7.57 10.40
N SER A 54 7.40 -7.97 9.12
CA SER A 54 6.82 -7.16 8.04
C SER A 54 5.93 -7.98 7.10
N ARG A 55 4.85 -7.38 6.59
CA ARG A 55 3.93 -8.01 5.64
C ARG A 55 3.38 -7.00 4.64
N ILE A 56 3.18 -7.42 3.40
CA ILE A 56 2.58 -6.61 2.33
C ILE A 56 1.13 -7.05 2.13
N PHE A 57 0.21 -6.10 2.15
CA PHE A 57 -1.20 -6.31 1.87
C PHE A 57 -1.56 -5.55 0.59
N ARG A 58 -1.97 -6.29 -0.44
CA ARG A 58 -2.44 -5.70 -1.71
C ARG A 58 -3.94 -5.42 -1.61
N LEU A 59 -4.40 -4.34 -2.22
CA LEU A 59 -5.83 -4.13 -2.41
C LEU A 59 -6.26 -4.79 -3.72
N ASP A 60 -6.97 -5.91 -3.62
CA ASP A 60 -7.63 -6.53 -4.77
C ASP A 60 -8.91 -5.76 -5.10
N GLN A 61 -8.76 -4.70 -5.89
CA GLN A 61 -9.87 -3.91 -6.41
C GLN A 61 -9.91 -3.99 -7.93
N SER A 62 -11.12 -4.12 -8.49
CA SER A 62 -11.31 -4.23 -9.94
C SER A 62 -10.91 -2.95 -10.69
N HIS A 63 -10.96 -1.80 -10.02
CA HIS A 63 -10.70 -0.48 -10.60
C HIS A 63 -9.44 0.14 -10.00
N ALA A 64 -8.62 0.75 -10.85
CA ALA A 64 -7.44 1.48 -10.43
C ALA A 64 -7.80 2.92 -10.03
N TYR A 65 -6.99 3.54 -9.16
CA TYR A 65 -7.14 4.95 -8.84
C TYR A 65 -6.63 5.83 -9.98
N SER A 66 -7.37 6.85 -10.39
CA SER A 66 -6.93 7.76 -11.46
C SER A 66 -5.80 8.73 -11.03
N ASP A 67 -5.67 8.99 -9.72
CA ASP A 67 -4.70 9.93 -9.16
C ASP A 67 -3.76 9.26 -8.15
N PHE A 68 -2.46 9.53 -8.29
CA PHE A 68 -1.43 8.99 -7.41
C PHE A 68 -1.58 9.44 -5.96
N GLY A 69 -1.98 10.69 -5.73
CA GLY A 69 -2.19 11.25 -4.40
C GLY A 69 -3.36 10.58 -3.68
N ILE A 70 -4.46 10.33 -4.39
CA ILE A 70 -5.61 9.54 -3.91
C ILE A 70 -5.17 8.11 -3.59
N ALA A 71 -4.48 7.45 -4.53
CA ALA A 71 -3.98 6.09 -4.35
C ALA A 71 -3.11 5.96 -3.08
N ARG A 72 -2.16 6.88 -2.89
CA ARG A 72 -1.29 6.90 -1.71
C ARG A 72 -2.08 7.10 -0.41
N ARG A 73 -3.11 7.95 -0.40
CA ARG A 73 -3.97 8.14 0.78
C ARG A 73 -4.82 6.90 1.07
N ALA A 74 -5.36 6.26 0.02
CA ALA A 74 -6.10 5.02 0.14
C ALA A 74 -5.24 3.89 0.71
N ALA A 75 -3.99 3.74 0.25
CA ALA A 75 -3.04 2.76 0.81
C ALA A 75 -2.79 2.97 2.31
N ARG A 76 -2.66 4.23 2.73
CA ARG A 76 -2.52 4.57 4.16
C ARG A 76 -3.77 4.23 4.96
N GLN A 77 -4.95 4.49 4.41
CA GLN A 77 -6.22 4.21 5.07
C GLN A 77 -6.43 2.70 5.21
N GLN A 78 -6.20 1.93 4.14
CA GLN A 78 -6.25 0.47 4.17
C GLN A 78 -5.31 -0.11 5.23
N GLY A 79 -4.08 0.41 5.36
CA GLY A 79 -3.15 -0.02 6.39
C GLY A 79 -3.69 0.17 7.81
N LYS A 80 -4.38 1.29 8.07
CA LYS A 80 -5.06 1.54 9.36
C LYS A 80 -6.22 0.58 9.57
N ASP A 81 -7.02 0.34 8.52
CA ASP A 81 -8.19 -0.53 8.60
C ASP A 81 -7.79 -2.00 8.85
N ILE A 82 -6.67 -2.46 8.30
CA ILE A 82 -6.09 -3.78 8.60
C ILE A 82 -5.65 -3.86 10.06
N ILE A 83 -4.92 -2.85 10.57
CA ILE A 83 -4.49 -2.79 11.98
C ILE A 83 -5.69 -2.74 12.92
N ASP A 84 -6.77 -2.07 12.53
CA ASP A 84 -8.03 -2.01 13.26
C ASP A 84 -8.87 -3.30 13.17
N GLY A 85 -8.46 -4.29 12.36
CA GLY A 85 -9.21 -5.54 12.16
C GLY A 85 -10.49 -5.38 11.33
N LYS A 86 -10.60 -4.31 10.54
CA LYS A 86 -11.77 -4.01 9.70
C LYS A 86 -11.75 -4.70 8.34
N VAL A 87 -10.61 -5.28 7.94
CA VAL A 87 -10.44 -5.97 6.66
C VAL A 87 -10.45 -7.48 6.88
N SER A 88 -11.49 -8.14 6.36
CA SER A 88 -11.60 -9.60 6.45
C SER A 88 -10.43 -10.29 5.74
N GLY A 89 -9.86 -11.31 6.37
CA GLY A 89 -8.74 -12.08 5.82
C GLY A 89 -7.36 -11.39 5.88
N ALA A 90 -7.27 -10.15 6.39
CA ALA A 90 -6.02 -9.45 6.59
C ALA A 90 -5.79 -9.17 8.09
N SER A 91 -4.65 -9.60 8.63
CA SER A 91 -4.29 -9.39 10.04
C SER A 91 -2.79 -9.18 10.20
N VAL A 92 -2.43 -8.47 11.26
CA VAL A 92 -1.06 -8.19 11.70
C VAL A 92 -0.75 -8.76 13.09
N ILE A 93 -1.68 -9.52 13.68
CA ILE A 93 -1.59 -10.04 15.06
C ILE A 93 -0.46 -11.08 15.19
N ASP A 94 -0.18 -11.82 14.12
CA ASP A 94 0.83 -12.87 14.05
C ASP A 94 2.21 -12.35 13.62
N MET A 95 2.36 -11.03 13.40
CA MET A 95 3.61 -10.36 13.03
C MET A 95 4.35 -9.82 14.23
#